data_AF-A0A1C5ZJR1-F1
#
_entry.id   AF-A0A1C5ZJR1-F1
#
_cell.length_a   1.000
_cell.length_b   1.000
_cell.length_c   1.000
_cell.angle_alpha   90.00
_cell.angle_beta   90.00
_cell.angle_gamma   90.00
#
_symmetry.space_group_name_H-M   'P 1'
#
loop_
_entity.id
_entity.type
_entity.pdbx_description
1 polymer ?
#
loop_
_entity_poly.entity_id
_entity_poly.type
_entity_poly.pdbx_seq_one_letter_code
_entity_poly.pdbx_strand_id
1 'polypeptide(L)'
;MAKRNKRKPFGMNSSLADATQVMRQLPVSAMLSSIEMQIDILRERGVEIRDWEHKDRVLRQVRMMGGKVYFLAAEDNKAKED
;
A
#
# COMPACT_ATOMS: atom_id res chain seq x y z
N MET A 1 26.83 28.72 13.05
CA MET A 1 26.57 27.35 13.54
C MET A 1 25.23 26.87 13.01
N ALA A 2 25.19 25.87 12.14
CA ALA A 2 23.93 25.36 11.57
C ALA A 2 23.17 24.51 12.60
N LYS A 3 21.91 24.88 12.92
CA LYS A 3 21.04 24.09 13.78
C LYS A 3 20.72 22.76 13.09
N ARG A 4 21.35 21.68 13.57
CA ARG A 4 21.05 20.30 13.16
C ARG A 4 19.61 19.98 13.56
N ASN A 5 18.72 19.94 12.58
CA ASN A 5 17.30 19.67 12.78
C ASN A 5 17.15 18.17 13.12
N LYS A 6 16.98 17.86 14.41
CA LYS A 6 16.73 16.49 14.88
C LYS A 6 15.30 16.12 14.51
N ARG A 7 15.10 15.50 13.35
CA ARG A 7 13.81 14.91 12.95
C ARG A 7 13.42 13.86 14.01
N LYS A 8 12.31 14.08 14.72
CA LYS A 8 11.78 13.12 15.68
C LYS A 8 11.39 11.84 14.91
N PRO A 9 11.70 10.64 15.42
CA PRO A 9 11.20 9.41 14.83
C PRO A 9 9.68 9.40 14.86
N PHE A 10 9.07 8.75 13.86
CA PHE A 10 7.62 8.52 13.85
C PHE A 10 7.23 7.73 15.10
N GLY A 11 6.55 8.42 16.02
CA GLY A 11 6.05 7.83 17.24
C GLY A 11 4.63 7.28 17.05
N MET A 12 4.20 6.42 17.97
CA MET A 12 2.89 5.78 17.99
C MET A 12 1.69 6.75 18.07
N ASN A 13 1.94 8.06 18.25
CA ASN A 13 0.96 9.16 18.35
C ASN A 13 1.12 10.22 17.23
N SER A 14 1.73 9.87 16.09
CA SER A 14 1.93 10.80 14.97
C SER A 14 0.59 11.14 14.31
N SER A 15 0.35 12.40 13.95
CA SER A 15 -0.88 12.80 13.27
C SER A 15 -0.93 12.26 11.83
N LEU A 16 -2.12 12.16 11.22
CA LEU A 16 -2.27 11.84 9.80
C LEU A 16 -1.53 12.85 8.89
N ALA A 17 -1.41 14.10 9.34
CA ALA A 17 -0.65 15.13 8.64
C ALA A 17 0.86 14.83 8.63
N ASP A 18 1.41 14.37 9.76
CA ASP A 18 2.80 13.95 9.87
C ASP A 18 3.07 12.76 8.94
N ALA A 19 2.19 11.74 8.97
CA ALA A 19 2.29 10.59 8.08
C ALA A 19 2.28 10.99 6.61
N THR A 20 1.38 11.90 6.22
CA THR A 20 1.29 12.43 4.86
C THR A 20 2.61 13.10 4.44
N GLN A 21 3.23 13.88 5.32
CA GLN A 21 4.49 14.56 5.00
C GLN A 21 5.66 13.59 4.83
N VAL A 22 5.68 12.47 5.55
CA VAL A 22 6.66 11.42 5.29
C VAL A 22 6.40 10.69 3.99
N MET A 23 5.15 10.33 3.71
CA MET A 23 4.81 9.65 2.46
C MET A 23 5.20 10.48 1.24
N ARG A 24 5.02 11.81 1.28
CA ARG A 24 5.45 12.74 0.21
C ARG A 24 6.96 12.77 -0.05
N GLN A 25 7.78 12.38 0.93
CA GLN A 25 9.24 12.35 0.79
C GLN A 25 9.77 10.99 0.34
N LEU A 26 8.93 9.95 0.30
CA LEU A 26 9.36 8.61 -0.09
C LEU A 26 9.61 8.54 -1.60
N PRO A 27 10.67 7.81 -2.03
CA PRO A 27 10.78 7.38 -3.42
C PRO A 27 9.51 6.66 -3.87
N VAL A 28 9.15 6.80 -5.15
CA VAL A 28 7.95 6.15 -5.71
C VAL A 28 7.98 4.63 -5.48
N SER A 29 9.13 3.99 -5.63
CA SER A 29 9.31 2.56 -5.35
C SER A 29 8.94 2.20 -3.91
N ALA A 30 9.39 2.99 -2.93
CA ALA A 30 9.07 2.78 -1.52
C ALA A 30 7.58 3.00 -1.22
N MET A 31 6.93 3.96 -1.89
CA MET A 31 5.48 4.14 -1.79
C MET A 31 4.73 2.92 -2.32
N LEU A 32 5.14 2.36 -3.46
CA LEU A 32 4.51 1.16 -4.02
C LEU A 32 4.69 -0.06 -3.12
N SER A 33 5.89 -0.27 -2.55
CA SER A 33 6.11 -1.33 -1.56
C SER A 33 5.25 -1.13 -0.31
N SER A 34 5.05 0.11 0.14
CA SER A 34 4.15 0.40 1.26
C SER A 34 2.68 0.09 0.92
N ILE A 35 2.25 0.32 -0.32
CA ILE A 35 0.90 -0.01 -0.78
C ILE A 35 0.72 -1.53 -0.79
N GLU A 36 1.68 -2.27 -1.34
CA GLU A 36 1.66 -3.75 -1.38
C GLU A 36 1.57 -4.35 0.04
N MET A 37 2.40 -3.85 0.97
CA MET A 37 2.32 -4.25 2.39
C MET A 37 0.95 -3.95 3.02
N GLN A 38 0.36 -2.78 2.75
CA GLN A 38 -0.96 -2.43 3.28
C GLN A 38 -2.07 -3.32 2.73
N ILE A 39 -2.00 -3.68 1.44
CA ILE A 39 -2.91 -4.64 0.81
C ILE A 39 -2.83 -5.99 1.51
N ASP A 40 -1.62 -6.49 1.76
CA ASP A 40 -1.43 -7.78 2.42
C ASP A 40 -1.96 -7.77 3.87
N ILE A 41 -1.71 -6.70 4.64
CA ILE A 41 -2.27 -6.54 5.99
C ILE A 41 -3.81 -6.53 5.96
N LEU A 42 -4.44 -5.89 4.97
CA LEU A 42 -5.90 -5.91 4.83
C LEU A 42 -6.41 -7.33 4.54
N ARG A 43 -5.72 -8.06 3.67
CA ARG A 43 -6.06 -9.45 3.34
C ARG A 43 -5.93 -10.38 4.55
N GLU A 44 -4.87 -10.23 5.34
CA GLU A 44 -4.69 -10.95 6.61
C GLU A 44 -5.84 -10.67 7.60
N ARG A 45 -6.43 -9.47 7.54
CA ARG A 45 -7.61 -9.07 8.34
C ARG A 45 -8.96 -9.50 7.72
N GLY A 46 -8.95 -10.23 6.61
CA GLY A 46 -10.16 -10.64 5.89
C GLY A 46 -10.83 -9.52 5.09
N VAL A 47 -10.14 -8.40 4.86
CA VAL A 47 -10.64 -7.27 4.05
C VAL A 47 -10.00 -7.33 2.67
N GLU A 48 -10.81 -7.64 1.66
CA GLU A 48 -10.36 -7.71 0.27
C GLU A 48 -10.73 -6.44 -0.50
N ILE A 49 -9.76 -5.89 -1.22
CA ILE A 49 -9.99 -4.76 -2.14
C ILE A 49 -10.46 -5.34 -3.46
N ARG A 50 -11.74 -5.12 -3.79
CA ARG A 50 -12.38 -5.65 -5.00
C ARG A 50 -12.43 -4.62 -6.12
N ASP A 51 -12.35 -5.10 -7.34
CA ASP A 51 -12.63 -4.30 -8.53
C ASP A 51 -14.14 -3.97 -8.55
N TRP A 52 -14.48 -2.68 -8.71
CA TRP A 52 -15.86 -2.22 -8.71
C TRP A 52 -16.65 -2.70 -9.94
N GLU A 53 -15.97 -2.79 -11.10
CA GLU A 53 -16.56 -3.26 -12.36
C GLU A 53 -16.59 -4.79 -12.41
N HIS A 54 -15.57 -5.44 -11.85
CA HIS A 54 -15.43 -6.90 -11.81
C HIS A 54 -15.38 -7.41 -10.37
N LYS A 55 -16.54 -7.47 -9.69
CA LYS A 55 -16.67 -7.72 -8.24
C LYS A 55 -16.13 -9.08 -7.77
N ASP A 56 -15.94 -10.01 -8.68
CA ASP A 56 -15.33 -11.33 -8.50
C ASP A 56 -13.79 -11.27 -8.42
N ARG A 57 -13.18 -10.16 -8.85
CA ARG A 57 -11.74 -9.96 -8.86
C ARG A 57 -11.28 -9.16 -7.65
N VAL A 58 -10.23 -9.67 -7.01
CA VAL A 58 -9.57 -9.05 -5.85
C VAL A 58 -8.19 -8.57 -6.26
N LEU A 59 -7.81 -7.35 -5.84
CA LEU A 59 -6.48 -6.81 -6.02
C LEU A 59 -5.46 -7.68 -5.26
N ARG A 60 -4.50 -8.24 -6.00
CA ARG A 60 -3.44 -9.12 -5.48
C ARG A 60 -2.08 -8.45 -5.41
N GLN A 61 -1.78 -7.57 -6.36
CA GLN A 61 -0.43 -7.00 -6.49
C GLN A 61 -0.45 -5.62 -7.11
N VAL A 62 0.53 -4.79 -6.77
CA VAL A 62 0.86 -3.54 -7.47
C VAL A 62 2.33 -3.60 -7.90
N ARG A 63 2.64 -3.26 -9.16
CA ARG A 63 4.01 -3.37 -9.70
C ARG A 63 4.34 -2.23 -10.65
N MET A 64 5.60 -1.78 -10.64
CA MET A 64 6.13 -0.84 -11.63
C MET A 64 6.81 -1.58 -12.79
N MET A 65 6.44 -1.23 -14.03
CA MET A 65 7.03 -1.75 -15.26
C MET A 65 7.13 -0.62 -16.30
N GLY A 66 8.31 -0.38 -16.85
CA GLY A 66 8.51 0.66 -17.87
C GLY A 66 8.10 2.08 -17.43
N GLY A 67 8.33 2.42 -16.16
CA GLY A 67 7.96 3.73 -15.59
C GLY A 67 6.47 3.92 -15.31
N LYS A 68 5.64 2.91 -15.57
CA LYS A 68 4.19 2.91 -15.28
C LYS A 68 3.89 1.96 -14.13
N VAL A 69 2.82 2.26 -13.40
CA VAL A 69 2.33 1.42 -12.29
C VAL A 69 1.11 0.65 -12.77
N TYR A 70 1.10 -0.65 -12.50
CA TYR A 70 0.01 -1.56 -12.83
C TYR A 70 -0.42 -2.29 -11.57
N PHE A 71 -1.66 -2.78 -11.57
CA PHE A 71 -2.17 -3.69 -10.55
C PHE A 71 -2.59 -5.00 -11.18
N LEU A 72 -2.47 -6.09 -10.43
CA LEU A 72 -3.02 -7.38 -10.77
C LEU A 72 -4.26 -7.61 -9.91
N ALA A 73 -5.41 -7.83 -10.56
CA ALA A 73 -6.61 -8.34 -9.91
C ALA A 73 -6.92 -9.74 -10.46
N ALA A 74 -7.18 -10.68 -9.57
CA ALA A 74 -7.47 -12.08 -9.92
C ALA A 74 -8.77 -12.53 -9.26
N GLU A 75 -9.46 -13.48 -9.90
CA GLU A 75 -10.61 -14.14 -9.31
C GLU A 75 -10.27 -14.71 -7.92
N ASP A 76 -11.22 -14.61 -7.01
CA ASP A 76 -11.08 -15.23 -5.71
C ASP A 76 -11.28 -16.75 -5.83
N ASN A 77 -10.19 -17.49 -6.01
CA ASN A 77 -10.18 -18.95 -6.19
C ASN A 77 -10.69 -19.75 -4.96
N LYS A 78 -11.28 -19.11 -3.95
CA LYS A 78 -11.93 -19.80 -2.82
C LYS A 78 -13.17 -20.62 -3.20
N ALA A 79 -13.57 -20.63 -4.46
CA ALA A 79 -14.74 -21.37 -4.96
C ALA A 79 -14.40 -22.73 -5.62
N LYS A 80 -13.24 -23.35 -5.36
CA LYS A 80 -12.89 -24.68 -5.94
C LYS A 80 -12.32 -25.67 -4.92
N GLU A 81 -12.85 -25.66 -3.71
CA GLU A 81 -12.67 -26.75 -2.74
C GLU A 81 -14.08 -27.22 -2.35
N ASP A 82 -14.69 -27.99 -3.26
CA ASP A 82 -15.82 -28.89 -3.01
C ASP A 82 -15.29 -30.33 -2.99
#